data_AF-A0A423XQ70-F1
#
_entry.id   AF-A0A423XQ70-F1
#
_cell.length_a   1.000
_cell.length_b   1.000
_cell.length_c   1.000
_cell.angle_alpha   90.00
_cell.angle_beta   90.00
_cell.angle_gamma   90.00
#
_symmetry.space_group_name_H-M   'P 1'
#
loop_
_entity.id
_entity.type
_entity.pdbx_description
1 polymer ?
#
loop_
_entity_poly.entity_id
_entity_poly.type
_entity_poly.pdbx_seq_one_letter_code
_entity_poly.pdbx_strand_id
1 'polypeptide(L)'
;PATPGEKYSQYLWGYDAAGQVTKAVEPQKEERFFWDPAGNRTEEHRNPVWHNLLLRLDGLKLDYDGFGRLTRRQDKSGVIQHFAYDDEQRVK
;
A
#
# COMPACT_ATOMS: atom_id res chain seq x y z
N PRO A 1 6.23 -8.74 42.61
CA PRO A 1 7.40 -8.19 41.89
C PRO A 1 7.34 -8.58 40.41
N ALA A 2 7.16 -7.59 39.54
CA ALA A 2 7.16 -7.73 38.08
C ALA A 2 8.52 -8.29 37.60
N THR A 3 8.49 -9.29 36.73
CA THR A 3 9.69 -9.95 36.18
C THR A 3 10.40 -9.01 35.19
N PRO A 4 11.74 -9.05 35.05
CA PRO A 4 12.50 -8.07 34.25
C PRO A 4 12.14 -7.96 32.75
N GLY A 5 11.36 -8.91 32.22
CA GLY A 5 10.90 -8.91 30.82
C GLY A 5 9.80 -7.90 30.50
N GLU A 6 9.12 -7.32 31.50
CA GLU A 6 7.99 -6.40 31.27
C GLU A 6 8.42 -4.97 30.88
N LYS A 7 9.73 -4.66 30.87
CA LYS A 7 10.23 -3.31 30.55
C LYS A 7 10.65 -3.08 29.10
N TYR A 8 10.76 -4.12 28.27
CA TYR A 8 11.32 -3.99 26.93
C TYR A 8 10.42 -4.63 25.88
N SER A 9 9.79 -3.80 25.04
CA SER A 9 9.17 -4.27 23.80
C SER A 9 10.24 -4.43 22.73
N GLN A 10 10.36 -5.62 22.15
CA GLN A 10 11.25 -5.88 21.03
C GLN A 10 10.48 -5.79 19.71
N TYR A 11 11.09 -5.13 18.72
CA TYR A 11 10.57 -5.00 17.36
C TYR A 11 11.54 -5.70 16.40
N LEU A 12 11.03 -6.60 15.56
CA LEU A 12 11.81 -7.26 14.52
C LEU A 12 11.32 -6.83 13.15
N TRP A 13 12.26 -6.47 12.29
CA TRP A 13 12.01 -6.02 10.93
C TRP A 13 12.65 -6.99 9.93
N GLY A 14 11.90 -7.37 8.90
CA GLY A 14 12.37 -8.14 7.76
C GLY A 14 12.46 -7.24 6.53
N TYR A 15 13.50 -7.45 5.72
CA TYR A 15 13.77 -6.67 4.52
C TYR A 15 13.97 -7.59 3.31
N ASP A 16 13.62 -7.10 2.11
CA ASP A 16 14.05 -7.72 0.85
C ASP A 16 15.45 -7.23 0.42
N ALA A 17 15.95 -7.74 -0.70
CA ALA A 17 17.26 -7.36 -1.24
C ALA A 17 17.34 -5.90 -1.73
N ALA A 18 16.20 -5.25 -1.97
CA ALA A 18 16.12 -3.83 -2.32
C ALA A 18 16.04 -2.92 -1.09
N GLY A 19 16.05 -3.48 0.13
CA GLY A 19 15.96 -2.75 1.39
C GLY A 19 14.53 -2.37 1.77
N GLN A 20 13.51 -2.92 1.12
CA GLN A 20 12.12 -2.65 1.44
C GLN A 20 11.67 -3.54 2.61
N VAL A 21 10.89 -2.99 3.54
CA VAL A 21 10.34 -3.77 4.67
C VAL A 21 9.34 -4.78 4.14
N THR A 22 9.53 -6.06 4.42
CA THR A 22 8.61 -7.15 4.06
C THR A 22 7.82 -7.66 5.25
N LYS A 23 8.33 -7.42 6.46
CA LYS A 23 7.75 -7.94 7.71
C LYS A 23 8.05 -7.01 8.89
N ALA A 24 7.05 -6.81 9.76
CA ALA A 24 7.21 -6.20 11.07
C ALA A 24 6.59 -7.12 12.13
N VAL A 25 7.35 -7.45 13.17
CA VAL A 25 6.90 -8.28 14.29
C VAL A 25 7.03 -7.49 15.58
N GLU A 26 5.89 -7.31 16.23
CA GLU A 26 5.72 -6.77 17.56
C GLU A 26 5.36 -7.91 18.54
N PRO A 27 5.45 -7.73 19.86
CA PRO A 27 5.16 -8.79 20.82
C PRO A 27 3.76 -9.42 20.69
N GLN A 28 2.80 -8.70 20.10
CA GLN A 28 1.39 -9.08 19.99
C GLN A 28 0.85 -9.07 18.56
N LYS A 29 1.65 -8.63 17.56
CA LYS A 29 1.19 -8.39 16.19
C LYS A 29 2.28 -8.73 15.17
N GLU A 30 1.89 -9.36 14.08
CA GLU A 30 2.72 -9.50 12.87
C GLU A 30 2.02 -8.78 11.71
N GLU A 31 2.77 -7.96 10.97
CA GLU A 31 2.31 -7.32 9.74
C GLU A 31 3.25 -7.71 8.58
N ARG A 32 2.66 -7.98 7.42
CA ARG A 32 3.38 -8.33 6.18
C ARG A 32 3.14 -7.28 5.11
N PHE A 33 4.19 -7.03 4.34
CA PHE A 33 4.25 -5.99 3.34
C PHE A 33 4.65 -6.60 2.01
N PHE A 34 3.97 -6.20 0.95
CA PHE A 34 4.22 -6.69 -0.41
C PHE A 34 4.58 -5.51 -1.29
N TRP A 35 5.44 -5.76 -2.27
CA TRP A 35 5.94 -4.74 -3.19
C TRP A 35 5.89 -5.28 -4.62
N ASP A 36 5.62 -4.41 -5.58
CA ASP A 36 5.84 -4.71 -6.99
C ASP A 36 7.32 -4.45 -7.40
N PRO A 37 7.75 -4.86 -8.61
CA PRO A 37 9.12 -4.62 -9.08
C PRO A 37 9.54 -3.14 -9.21
N ALA A 38 8.59 -2.21 -9.22
CA ALA A 38 8.85 -0.77 -9.26
C ALA A 38 8.96 -0.16 -7.84
N GLY A 39 8.66 -0.93 -6.78
CA GLY A 39 8.77 -0.52 -5.39
C GLY A 39 7.51 0.10 -4.79
N ASN A 40 6.33 -0.08 -5.40
CA ASN A 40 5.08 0.35 -4.75
C ASN A 40 4.55 -0.73 -3.82
N ARG A 41 3.97 -0.32 -2.68
CA ARG A 41 3.34 -1.23 -1.72
C ARG A 41 2.06 -1.80 -2.33
N THR A 42 1.91 -3.11 -2.28
CA THR A 42 0.75 -3.86 -2.79
C THR A 42 0.06 -4.66 -1.69
N GLU A 43 -1.12 -5.21 -1.98
CA GLU A 43 -1.77 -6.22 -1.15
C GLU A 43 -1.17 -7.61 -1.43
N GLU A 44 -1.42 -8.59 -0.54
CA GLU A 44 -0.95 -9.98 -0.69
C GLU A 44 -1.28 -10.58 -2.07
N HIS A 45 -2.39 -10.13 -2.65
CA HIS A 45 -2.78 -10.42 -4.02
C HIS A 45 -2.01 -9.49 -4.96
N ARG A 46 -0.84 -10.00 -5.40
CA ARG A 46 0.12 -9.42 -6.35
C ARG A 46 -0.52 -9.03 -7.69
N ASN A 47 -1.33 -7.98 -7.70
CA ASN A 47 -1.72 -7.32 -8.94
C ASN A 47 -0.57 -6.41 -9.34
N PRO A 48 0.13 -6.68 -10.46
CA PRO A 48 1.24 -5.85 -10.90
C PRO A 48 0.75 -4.42 -11.12
N VAL A 49 1.45 -3.47 -10.51
CA VAL A 49 1.27 -2.04 -10.74
C VAL A 49 2.07 -1.67 -11.98
N TRP A 50 1.37 -1.17 -12.99
CA TRP A 50 2.00 -0.57 -14.16
C TRP A 50 2.23 0.92 -13.88
N HIS A 51 3.39 1.45 -14.29
CA HIS A 51 3.72 2.88 -14.29
C HIS A 51 3.88 3.58 -12.92
N ASN A 52 4.23 2.87 -11.84
CA ASN A 52 4.46 3.46 -10.51
C ASN A 52 3.20 4.11 -9.88
N LEU A 53 2.03 3.53 -10.15
CA LEU A 53 0.72 4.07 -9.73
C LEU A 53 0.07 3.17 -8.69
N LEU A 54 -0.21 3.70 -7.50
CA LEU A 54 -0.83 2.94 -6.42
C LEU A 54 -2.22 2.40 -6.82
N LEU A 55 -2.38 1.09 -7.03
CA LEU A 55 -3.69 0.52 -7.40
C LEU A 55 -4.55 0.17 -6.19
N ARG A 56 -3.93 -0.29 -5.10
CA ARG A 56 -4.63 -0.69 -3.87
C ARG A 56 -3.80 -0.41 -2.64
N LEU A 57 -4.43 0.09 -1.59
CA LEU A 57 -3.80 0.25 -0.28
C LEU A 57 -4.87 0.32 0.79
N ASP A 58 -4.84 -0.62 1.74
CA ASP A 58 -5.68 -0.56 2.92
C ASP A 58 -7.16 -0.35 2.51
N GLY A 59 -7.70 -1.20 1.65
CA GLY A 59 -9.08 -1.12 1.16
C GLY A 59 -9.41 0.06 0.21
N LEU A 60 -8.47 0.97 -0.04
CA LEU A 60 -8.54 1.92 -1.15
C LEU A 60 -8.27 1.18 -2.47
N LYS A 61 -9.04 1.45 -3.51
CA LYS A 61 -8.79 0.98 -4.88
C LYS A 61 -8.76 2.17 -5.83
N LEU A 62 -7.80 2.19 -6.74
CA LEU A 62 -7.55 3.28 -7.67
C LEU A 62 -7.35 2.70 -9.08
N ASP A 63 -8.04 3.28 -10.05
CA ASP A 63 -7.87 2.97 -11.48
C ASP A 63 -7.32 4.22 -12.18
N TYR A 64 -6.48 4.02 -13.20
CA TYR A 64 -5.81 5.09 -13.94
C TYR A 64 -5.96 4.91 -15.45
N ASP A 65 -5.83 6.00 -16.21
CA ASP A 65 -5.74 5.95 -17.67
C ASP A 65 -4.28 5.72 -18.15
N GLY A 66 -4.10 5.62 -19.48
CA GLY A 66 -2.78 5.40 -20.10
C GLY A 66 -1.77 6.55 -19.92
N PHE A 67 -2.20 7.71 -19.41
CA PHE A 67 -1.33 8.83 -19.03
C PHE A 67 -1.00 8.83 -17.53
N GLY A 68 -1.53 7.86 -16.77
CA GLY A 68 -1.34 7.74 -15.33
C GLY A 68 -2.22 8.69 -14.50
N ARG A 69 -3.30 9.23 -15.07
CA ARG A 69 -4.27 10.07 -14.34
C ARG A 69 -5.33 9.19 -13.69
N LEU A 70 -5.74 9.55 -12.48
CA LEU A 70 -6.76 8.79 -11.72
C LEU A 70 -8.10 8.86 -12.45
N THR A 71 -8.72 7.73 -12.79
CA THR A 71 -10.04 7.66 -13.45
C THR A 71 -11.14 7.17 -12.51
N ARG A 72 -10.77 6.37 -11.49
CA ARG A 72 -11.69 5.90 -10.47
C ARG A 72 -11.00 5.72 -9.13
N ARG A 73 -11.70 6.08 -8.06
CA ARG A 73 -11.32 5.83 -6.67
C ARG A 73 -12.47 5.15 -5.96
N GLN A 74 -12.19 4.04 -5.28
CA GLN A 74 -13.10 3.40 -4.35
C GLN A 74 -12.47 3.37 -2.96
N ASP A 75 -13.14 3.93 -1.95
CA ASP A 75 -12.65 3.88 -0.58
C ASP A 75 -13.11 2.62 0.19
N LYS A 76 -12.63 2.47 1.43
CA LYS A 76 -12.97 1.36 2.34
C LYS A 76 -14.48 1.22 2.60
N SER A 77 -15.24 2.31 2.54
CA SER A 77 -16.69 2.31 2.74
C SER A 77 -17.45 1.90 1.47
N GLY A 78 -16.72 1.75 0.36
CA GLY A 78 -17.25 1.34 -0.94
C GLY A 78 -17.69 2.51 -1.80
N VAL A 79 -17.55 3.77 -1.34
CA VAL A 79 -17.89 4.96 -2.13
C VAL A 79 -16.98 5.05 -3.34
N ILE A 80 -17.59 5.21 -4.51
CA ILE A 80 -16.88 5.30 -5.79
C ILE A 80 -16.95 6.73 -6.32
N GLN A 81 -15.79 7.29 -6.65
CA GLN A 81 -15.63 8.56 -7.33
C GLN A 81 -15.04 8.30 -8.72
N HIS A 82 -15.60 8.94 -9.72
CA HIS A 82 -15.13 8.90 -11.10
C HIS A 82 -14.52 10.25 -11.48
N PHE A 83 -13.42 10.19 -12.21
CA PHE A 83 -12.69 11.38 -12.65
C PHE A 83 -12.60 11.34 -14.19
N ALA A 84 -12.98 12.46 -14.80
CA ALA A 84 -12.82 12.69 -16.23
C ALA A 84 -12.01 13.97 -16.42
N TYR A 85 -11.24 14.00 -17.49
CA TYR A 85 -10.35 15.11 -17.79
C TYR A 85 -10.74 15.79 -19.10
N ASP A 86 -10.51 17.10 -19.19
CA ASP A 86 -10.49 17.80 -20.48
C ASP A 86 -9.17 17.61 -21.21
N ASP A 87 -9.11 18.18 -22.41
CA ASP A 87 -7.95 18.08 -23.29
C ASP A 87 -6.75 18.85 -22.70
N GLU A 88 -7.00 19.78 -21.77
CA GLU A 88 -5.97 20.46 -20.98
C GLU A 88 -5.60 19.73 -19.67
N GLN A 89 -6.04 18.49 -19.50
CA GLN A 89 -5.74 17.64 -18.34
C GLN A 89 -6.31 18.13 -16.99
N ARG A 90 -7.35 18.96 -17.00
CA ARG A 90 -8.05 19.39 -15.78
C ARG A 90 -9.24 18.48 -15.51
N VAL A 91 -9.54 18.26 -14.23
CA VAL A 91 -10.72 17.50 -13.81
C VAL A 91 -11.99 18.26 -14.23
N LYS A 92 -12.93 17.55 -14.82
CA LYS A 92 -14.27 18.03 -15.17
C LYS A 92 -15.27 17.86 -14.04
#